data_AF-A0A7J9D248-F1
#
_entry.id   AF-A0A7J9D248-F1
#
_cell.length_a   1.000
_cell.length_b   1.000
_cell.length_c   1.000
_cell.angle_alpha   90.00
_cell.angle_beta   90.00
_cell.angle_gamma   90.00
#
_symmetry.space_group_name_H-M   'P 1'
#
loop_
_entity.id
_entity.type
_entity.pdbx_description
1 polymer ?
#
loop_
_entity_poly.entity_id
_entity_poly.type
_entity_poly.pdbx_seq_one_letter_code
_entity_poly.pdbx_strand_id
1 'polypeptide(L)'
;SIQENYSNIVYQSSVIVRLANDLGTSSYELKRGDILKSVQCYMHESGASEEEAREHIRKLIDSTWKKINEDHSKLPFSRKFIEITKNITRVSLLMYQNGDGHGIENEETKDRVLSLFVHPIFLPK
;
A
#
# COMPACT_ATOMS: atom_id res chain seq x y z
N SER A 1 -18.22 17.59 -9.53
CA SER A 1 -17.48 18.83 -9.17
C SER A 1 -15.97 18.58 -9.23
N ILE A 2 -15.12 19.62 -9.27
CA ILE A 2 -13.65 19.44 -9.21
C ILE A 2 -13.23 18.60 -7.99
N GLN A 3 -14.02 18.67 -6.90
CA GLN A 3 -13.85 17.89 -5.69
C GLN A 3 -14.07 16.38 -5.90
N GLU A 4 -15.01 15.95 -6.75
CA GLU A 4 -15.18 14.53 -7.11
C GLU A 4 -13.98 13.97 -7.91
N ASN A 5 -13.33 14.78 -8.74
CA ASN A 5 -12.16 14.37 -9.52
C ASN A 5 -10.84 14.46 -8.72
N TYR A 6 -10.69 15.44 -7.81
CA TYR A 6 -9.63 15.47 -6.78
C TYR A 6 -9.71 14.26 -5.85
N SER A 7 -10.94 13.82 -5.59
CA SER A 7 -11.26 12.74 -4.68
C SER A 7 -10.93 11.35 -5.25
N ASN A 8 -10.59 11.15 -6.52
CA ASN A 8 -10.46 9.77 -7.01
C ASN A 8 -9.05 9.17 -6.85
N ILE A 9 -8.01 9.74 -7.46
CA ILE A 9 -6.68 9.11 -7.45
C ILE A 9 -5.99 9.16 -6.08
N VAL A 10 -6.15 10.26 -5.33
CA VAL A 10 -5.59 10.40 -3.98
C VAL A 10 -6.29 9.48 -2.99
N TYR A 11 -7.61 9.34 -3.11
CA TYR A 11 -8.38 8.40 -2.30
C TYR A 11 -8.00 6.96 -2.61
N GLN A 12 -7.95 6.58 -3.88
CA GLN A 12 -7.53 5.23 -4.28
C GLN A 12 -6.11 4.89 -3.77
N SER A 13 -5.19 5.85 -3.86
CA SER A 13 -3.85 5.71 -3.29
C SER A 13 -3.92 5.50 -1.77
N SER A 14 -4.66 6.34 -1.06
CA SER A 14 -4.87 6.24 0.39
C SER A 14 -5.48 4.90 0.80
N VAL A 15 -6.45 4.37 0.02
CA VAL A 15 -7.05 3.05 0.23
C VAL A 15 -5.98 1.97 0.15
N ILE A 16 -5.16 1.95 -0.91
CA ILE A 16 -4.09 0.95 -1.03
C ILE A 16 -3.08 1.08 0.11
N VAL A 17 -2.66 2.30 0.46
CA VAL A 17 -1.72 2.53 1.56
C VAL A 17 -2.26 1.94 2.86
N ARG A 18 -3.53 2.19 3.19
CA ARG A 18 -4.20 1.65 4.38
C ARG A 18 -4.28 0.12 4.32
N LEU A 19 -4.81 -0.44 3.23
CA LEU A 19 -5.00 -1.88 3.11
C LEU A 19 -3.68 -2.67 3.12
N ALA A 20 -2.62 -2.12 2.49
CA ALA A 20 -1.30 -2.74 2.50
C ALA A 20 -0.69 -2.74 3.91
N ASN A 21 -0.78 -1.60 4.62
CA ASN A 21 -0.36 -1.51 6.02
C ASN A 21 -1.11 -2.54 6.88
N ASP A 22 -2.44 -2.50 6.89
CA ASP A 22 -3.27 -3.41 7.67
C ASP A 22 -2.98 -4.90 7.37
N LEU A 23 -2.73 -5.26 6.11
CA LEU A 23 -2.33 -6.64 5.74
C LEU A 23 -0.98 -7.04 6.32
N GLY A 24 0.00 -6.14 6.29
CA GLY A 24 1.37 -6.36 6.74
C GLY A 24 1.52 -6.34 8.26
N THR A 25 0.64 -5.65 8.99
CA THR A 25 0.78 -5.42 10.43
C THR A 25 -0.25 -6.17 11.30
N SER A 26 -1.41 -6.53 10.75
CA SER A 26 -2.57 -7.04 11.51
C SER A 26 -2.26 -8.15 12.51
N SER A 27 -1.51 -9.20 12.14
CA SER A 27 -1.23 -10.31 13.05
C SER A 27 -0.32 -9.92 14.22
N TYR A 28 0.59 -8.95 14.03
CA TYR A 28 1.47 -8.46 15.09
C TYR A 28 0.73 -7.48 16.00
N GLU A 29 -0.05 -6.56 15.44
CA GLU A 29 -0.80 -5.55 16.17
C GLU A 29 -1.93 -6.17 17.01
N LEU A 30 -2.62 -7.19 16.49
CA LEU A 30 -3.65 -7.92 17.23
C LEU A 30 -3.08 -8.56 18.51
N LYS A 31 -1.87 -9.13 18.45
CA LYS A 31 -1.20 -9.72 19.64
C LYS A 31 -0.88 -8.68 20.72
N ARG A 32 -0.78 -7.41 20.36
CA ARG A 32 -0.50 -6.29 21.29
C ARG A 32 -1.78 -5.66 21.85
N GLY A 33 -2.96 -6.11 21.42
CA GLY A 33 -4.24 -5.55 21.83
C GLY A 33 -4.58 -4.21 21.18
N ASP A 34 -4.03 -3.95 19.99
CA ASP A 34 -4.35 -2.75 19.20
C ASP A 34 -5.75 -2.82 18.58
N ILE A 35 -6.23 -1.69 18.03
CA ILE A 35 -7.52 -1.55 17.36
C ILE A 35 -7.61 -2.51 16.16
N LEU A 36 -8.82 -3.01 15.88
CA LEU A 36 -9.13 -3.87 14.74
C LEU A 36 -8.71 -3.22 13.42
N LYS A 37 -8.04 -3.99 12.56
CA LYS A 37 -7.63 -3.59 11.20
C LYS A 37 -8.63 -4.09 10.17
N SER A 38 -8.48 -3.71 8.90
CA SER A 38 -9.40 -4.09 7.82
C SER A 38 -9.66 -5.60 7.73
N VAL A 39 -8.66 -6.43 8.04
CA VAL A 39 -8.79 -7.90 8.09
C VAL A 39 -9.80 -8.33 9.15
N GLN A 40 -9.65 -7.85 10.38
CA GLN A 40 -10.56 -8.21 11.48
C GLN A 40 -11.95 -7.61 11.30
N CYS A 41 -12.05 -6.39 10.78
CA CYS A 41 -13.34 -5.79 10.45
C CYS A 41 -14.12 -6.65 9.45
N TYR A 42 -13.46 -7.11 8.37
CA TYR A 42 -14.10 -7.97 7.37
C TYR A 42 -14.51 -9.32 7.94
N MET A 43 -13.66 -9.96 8.75
CA MET A 43 -14.01 -11.21 9.44
C MET A 43 -15.25 -11.04 10.32
N HIS A 44 -15.33 -9.95 11.08
CA HIS A 44 -16.46 -9.67 11.96
C HIS A 44 -17.76 -9.40 11.18
N GLU A 45 -17.68 -8.62 10.09
CA GLU A 45 -18.86 -8.23 9.30
C GLU A 45 -19.43 -9.37 8.44
N SER A 46 -18.57 -10.27 7.96
CA SER A 46 -18.95 -11.34 7.01
C SER A 46 -18.99 -12.74 7.62
N GLY A 47 -18.37 -12.94 8.78
CA GLY A 47 -18.13 -14.27 9.36
C GLY A 47 -17.04 -15.08 8.64
N ALA A 48 -16.29 -14.45 7.73
CA ALA A 48 -15.21 -15.10 6.98
C ALA A 48 -14.02 -15.50 7.88
N SER A 49 -13.29 -16.52 7.44
CA SER A 49 -11.99 -16.88 8.04
C SER A 49 -10.94 -15.79 7.81
N GLU A 50 -9.82 -15.83 8.58
CA GLU A 50 -8.72 -14.88 8.38
C GLU A 50 -8.13 -14.98 6.97
N GLU A 51 -8.01 -16.20 6.42
CA GLU A 51 -7.46 -16.41 5.07
C GLU A 51 -8.37 -15.79 4.00
N GLU A 52 -9.68 -16.01 4.10
CA GLU A 52 -10.67 -15.40 3.19
C GLU A 52 -10.68 -13.88 3.31
N ALA A 53 -10.55 -13.34 4.53
CA ALA A 53 -10.47 -11.91 4.76
C ALA A 53 -9.21 -11.30 4.14
N ARG A 54 -8.04 -11.91 4.37
CA ARG A 54 -6.77 -11.47 3.77
C ARG A 54 -6.85 -11.50 2.24
N GLU A 55 -7.42 -12.55 1.67
CA GLU A 55 -7.60 -12.68 0.22
C GLU A 55 -8.59 -11.63 -0.33
N HIS A 56 -9.66 -11.33 0.40
CA HIS A 56 -10.58 -10.25 0.04
C HIS A 56 -9.86 -8.89 -0.01
N ILE A 57 -9.04 -8.58 1.01
CA ILE A 57 -8.27 -7.33 1.04
C ILE A 57 -7.26 -7.26 -0.11
N ARG A 58 -6.57 -8.36 -0.47
CA ARG A 58 -5.68 -8.40 -1.65
C ARG A 58 -6.44 -8.08 -2.94
N LYS A 59 -7.61 -8.66 -3.14
CA LYS A 59 -8.47 -8.36 -4.31
C LYS A 59 -8.92 -6.90 -4.33
N LEU A 60 -9.22 -6.30 -3.17
CA LEU A 60 -9.54 -4.87 -3.08
C LEU A 60 -8.34 -4.01 -3.50
N ILE A 61 -7.13 -4.33 -3.04
CA ILE A 61 -5.89 -3.67 -3.46
C ILE A 61 -5.73 -3.77 -4.99
N ASP A 62 -5.83 -4.97 -5.56
CA ASP A 62 -5.69 -5.19 -7.00
C ASP A 62 -6.72 -4.40 -7.82
N SER A 63 -7.98 -4.42 -7.39
CA SER A 63 -9.06 -3.69 -8.05
C SER A 63 -8.83 -2.17 -8.00
N THR A 64 -8.31 -1.66 -6.87
CA THR A 64 -8.00 -0.25 -6.68
C THR A 64 -6.77 0.16 -7.49
N TRP A 65 -5.77 -0.72 -7.58
CA TRP A 65 -4.56 -0.49 -8.35
C TRP A 65 -4.85 -0.39 -9.85
N LYS A 66 -5.77 -1.20 -10.36
CA LYS A 66 -6.25 -1.10 -11.74
C LYS A 66 -6.81 0.29 -12.03
N LYS A 67 -7.63 0.85 -11.13
CA LYS A 67 -8.19 2.20 -11.28
C LYS A 67 -7.12 3.30 -11.25
N ILE A 68 -6.09 3.16 -10.41
CA ILE A 68 -4.95 4.09 -10.39
C ILE A 68 -4.16 4.04 -11.70
N ASN A 69 -4.12 2.90 -12.39
CA ASN A 69 -3.41 2.75 -13.64
C ASN A 69 -4.21 3.15 -14.89
N GLU A 70 -5.48 3.53 -14.75
CA GLU A 70 -6.27 4.11 -15.83
C GLU A 70 -5.66 5.42 -16.37
N ASP A 71 -6.16 5.86 -17.52
CA ASP A 71 -5.73 7.13 -18.09
C ASP A 71 -6.26 8.32 -17.29
N HIS A 72 -5.34 9.06 -16.68
CA HIS A 72 -5.62 10.25 -15.88
C HIS A 72 -5.38 11.55 -16.64
N SER A 73 -5.22 11.50 -17.97
CA SER A 73 -5.00 12.66 -18.83
C SER A 73 -6.07 13.75 -18.70
N LYS A 74 -7.29 13.35 -18.31
CA LYS A 74 -8.46 14.23 -18.13
C LYS A 74 -8.57 14.82 -16.73
N LEU A 75 -7.75 14.39 -15.76
CA LEU A 75 -7.78 14.95 -14.41
C LEU A 75 -7.17 16.36 -14.40
N PRO A 76 -7.66 17.27 -13.53
CA PRO A 76 -7.14 18.64 -13.42
C PRO A 76 -5.77 18.69 -12.68
N PHE A 77 -4.99 17.62 -12.72
CA PHE A 77 -3.70 17.49 -12.02
C PHE A 77 -2.53 17.57 -12.99
N SER A 78 -1.42 18.13 -12.50
CA SER A 78 -0.15 18.01 -13.21
C SER A 78 0.26 16.54 -13.34
N ARG A 79 0.95 16.19 -14.43
CA ARG A 79 1.52 14.85 -14.61
C ARG A 79 2.40 14.44 -13.43
N LYS A 80 3.18 15.37 -12.89
CA LYS A 80 4.05 15.17 -11.72
C LYS A 80 3.25 14.80 -10.47
N PHE A 81 2.11 15.44 -10.24
CA PHE A 81 1.24 15.11 -9.10
C PHE A 81 0.66 13.68 -9.21
N ILE A 82 0.21 13.30 -10.40
CA ILE A 82 -0.29 11.95 -10.68
C ILE A 82 0.83 10.93 -10.45
N GLU A 83 2.04 11.21 -10.92
CA GLU A 83 3.20 10.34 -10.75
C GLU A 83 3.59 10.17 -9.27
N ILE A 84 3.65 11.26 -8.50
CA ILE A 84 3.91 11.20 -7.05
C ILE A 84 2.87 10.33 -6.35
N THR A 85 1.59 10.50 -6.68
CA THR A 85 0.50 9.68 -6.11
C THR A 85 0.66 8.20 -6.43
N LYS A 86 1.03 7.87 -7.68
CA LYS A 86 1.36 6.48 -8.08
C LYS A 86 2.57 5.95 -7.31
N ASN A 87 3.61 6.76 -7.13
CA ASN A 87 4.82 6.35 -6.43
C ASN A 87 4.61 6.14 -4.93
N ILE A 88 3.78 6.95 -4.26
CA ILE A 88 3.37 6.71 -2.87
C ILE A 88 2.72 5.32 -2.73
N THR A 89 1.81 5.00 -3.64
CA THR A 89 1.13 3.71 -3.68
C THR A 89 2.10 2.54 -3.89
N ARG A 90 3.08 2.70 -4.80
CA ARG A 90 4.12 1.68 -5.04
C ARG A 90 4.99 1.48 -3.81
N VAL A 91 5.41 2.57 -3.16
CA VAL A 91 6.22 2.51 -1.95
C VAL A 91 5.45 1.81 -0.83
N SER A 92 4.15 2.09 -0.63
CA SER A 92 3.39 1.37 0.41
C SER A 92 3.30 -0.13 0.14
N LEU A 93 3.06 -0.55 -1.10
CA LEU A 93 3.04 -1.97 -1.45
C LEU A 93 4.43 -2.61 -1.21
N LEU A 94 5.49 -1.93 -1.62
CA LEU A 94 6.87 -2.37 -1.44
C LEU A 94 7.26 -2.54 0.03
N MET A 95 6.82 -1.61 0.88
CA MET A 95 7.13 -1.61 2.31
C MET A 95 6.37 -2.71 3.07
N TYR A 96 5.15 -3.05 2.65
CA TYR A 96 4.29 -3.98 3.38
C TYR A 96 4.16 -5.39 2.76
N GLN A 97 4.84 -5.66 1.64
CA GLN A 97 4.71 -6.94 0.92
C GLN A 97 5.03 -8.17 1.79
N ASN A 98 5.98 -8.04 2.72
CA ASN A 98 6.53 -9.13 3.53
C ASN A 98 6.34 -8.90 5.05
N GLY A 99 5.35 -8.08 5.43
CA GLY A 99 5.12 -7.67 6.82
C GLY A 99 5.40 -6.19 7.05
N ASP A 100 5.63 -5.77 8.29
CA ASP A 100 5.86 -4.36 8.63
C ASP A 100 7.27 -3.88 8.27
N GLY A 101 7.53 -3.56 7.00
CA GLY A 101 8.82 -3.03 6.58
C GLY A 101 9.04 -1.55 6.92
N HIS A 102 8.09 -0.87 7.57
CA HIS A 102 8.20 0.54 7.94
C HIS A 102 8.43 0.73 9.44
N GLY A 103 7.63 0.07 10.28
CA GLY A 103 7.68 0.19 11.74
C GLY A 103 8.64 -0.78 12.42
N ILE A 104 9.04 -1.85 11.73
CA ILE A 104 10.00 -2.83 12.24
C ILE A 104 11.30 -2.72 11.43
N GLU A 105 12.45 -2.68 12.13
CA GLU A 105 13.75 -2.83 11.48
C GLU A 105 13.85 -4.24 10.92
N ASN A 106 13.53 -4.41 9.64
CA ASN A 106 13.71 -5.65 8.90
C ASN A 106 14.99 -5.57 8.03
N GLU A 107 15.58 -6.72 7.75
CA GLU A 107 16.80 -6.81 6.93
C GLU A 107 16.51 -6.35 5.49
N GLU A 108 15.36 -6.72 4.94
CA GLU A 108 15.00 -6.43 3.55
C GLU A 108 14.86 -4.92 3.24
N THR A 109 14.13 -4.15 4.06
CA THR A 109 14.00 -2.69 3.84
C THR A 109 15.35 -2.02 4.04
N LYS A 110 16.14 -2.47 5.02
CA LYS A 110 17.49 -1.95 5.28
C LYS A 110 18.40 -2.16 4.07
N ASP A 111 18.43 -3.36 3.50
CA ASP A 111 19.22 -3.69 2.31
C ASP A 111 18.82 -2.83 1.11
N ARG A 112 17.52 -2.59 0.91
CA ARG A 112 17.02 -1.70 -0.15
C ARG A 112 17.50 -0.27 0.03
N VAL A 113 17.42 0.27 1.24
CA VAL A 113 17.90 1.63 1.54
C VAL A 113 19.40 1.74 1.33
N LEU A 114 20.18 0.76 1.81
CA LEU A 114 21.62 0.72 1.63
C LEU A 114 21.99 0.66 0.15
N SER A 115 21.32 -0.20 -0.63
CA SER A 115 21.53 -0.31 -2.08
C SER A 115 21.20 0.97 -2.84
N LEU A 116 20.15 1.70 -2.44
CA LEU A 116 19.72 2.91 -3.14
C LEU A 116 20.54 4.17 -2.79
N PHE A 117 20.99 4.28 -1.53
CA PHE A 117 21.55 5.54 -1.02
C PHE A 117 23.01 5.45 -0.55
N VAL A 118 23.54 4.24 -0.31
CA VAL A 118 24.87 4.04 0.28
C VAL A 118 25.81 3.30 -0.68
N HIS A 119 25.34 2.25 -1.32
CA HIS A 119 26.16 1.39 -2.18
C HIS A 119 26.07 1.82 -3.64
N PRO A 120 27.17 2.27 -4.26
CA PRO A 120 27.16 2.64 -5.67
C PRO A 120 27.04 1.41 -6.57
N ILE A 121 26.44 1.60 -7.75
CA ILE A 121 26.45 0.58 -8.80
C ILE A 121 27.84 0.57 -9.44
N PHE A 122 28.55 -0.56 -9.34
CA PHE A 122 29.83 -0.73 -10.00
C PHE A 122 29.62 -1.03 -11.49
N LEU A 123 30.26 -0.25 -12.36
CA LEU A 123 30.27 -0.50 -13.79
C LEU A 123 31.46 -1.41 -14.13
N PRO A 124 31.28 -2.43 -15.00
CA PRO A 124 32.39 -3.25 -15.48
C PRO A 124 33.38 -2.38 -16.25
N LYS A 125 34.67 -2.75 -16.17
CA LYS A 125 35.77 -2.12 -16.89
C LYS A 125 35.79 -2.51 -18.36
#